data_AF-A0A9Q1HKI5-F1
#
_entry.id   AF-A0A9Q1HKI5-F1
#
_cell.length_a   1.000
_cell.length_b   1.000
_cell.length_c   1.000
_cell.angle_alpha   90.00
_cell.angle_beta   90.00
_cell.angle_gamma   90.00
#
_symmetry.space_group_name_H-M   'P 1'
#
loop_
_entity.id
_entity.type
_entity.pdbx_description
1 polymer ?
#
loop_
_entity_poly.entity_id
_entity_poly.type
_entity_poly.pdbx_seq_one_letter_code
_entity_poly.pdbx_strand_id
1 'polypeptide(L)'
;MVGHLVPHDLEAWDVLLRLIDVTEFCTSNKVTPDMPNFLADLVEHFLDSYYRMYPDMSMKPKFHYLIHYPEHLVNFGPLVHTWTLRFEGKHNYFKEVASLTNQKAQRLSDSLPNGDALLH
;
A
#
# COMPACT_ATOMS: atom_id res chain seq x y z
N MET A 1 3.11 -13.44 -16.27
CA MET A 1 3.76 -12.17 -16.66
C MET A 1 3.48 -11.87 -18.12
N VAL A 2 3.26 -10.59 -18.45
CA VAL A 2 3.01 -10.10 -19.81
C VAL A 2 4.28 -9.63 -20.53
N GLY A 3 5.47 -9.93 -20.00
CA GLY A 3 6.75 -9.40 -20.51
C GLY A 3 7.03 -9.72 -21.98
N HIS A 4 6.50 -10.84 -22.50
CA HIS A 4 6.62 -11.20 -23.93
C HIS A 4 5.86 -10.26 -24.88
N LEU A 5 4.96 -9.41 -24.34
CA LEU A 5 4.22 -8.40 -25.10
C LEU A 5 4.90 -7.03 -25.05
N VAL A 6 5.97 -6.88 -24.27
CA VAL A 6 6.66 -5.61 -24.09
C VAL A 6 7.82 -5.53 -25.07
N PRO A 7 8.01 -4.41 -25.79
CA PRO A 7 9.19 -4.20 -26.63
C PRO A 7 10.48 -4.37 -25.81
N HIS A 8 11.46 -5.07 -26.37
CA HIS A 8 12.72 -5.39 -25.69
C HIS A 8 13.55 -4.14 -25.32
N ASP A 9 13.31 -3.04 -26.02
CA ASP A 9 14.11 -1.81 -25.96
C ASP A 9 13.40 -0.70 -25.16
N LEU A 10 12.33 -1.04 -24.45
CA LEU A 10 11.57 -0.08 -23.65
C LEU A 10 12.21 0.10 -22.26
N GLU A 11 13.07 1.10 -22.10
CA GLU A 11 13.74 1.42 -20.82
C GLU A 11 12.76 1.62 -19.64
N ALA A 12 11.54 2.08 -19.91
CA ALA A 12 10.48 2.24 -18.89
C ALA A 12 10.12 0.91 -18.22
N TRP A 13 10.22 -0.17 -18.98
CA TRP A 13 9.95 -1.51 -18.49
C TRP A 13 11.02 -1.93 -17.48
N ASP A 14 12.29 -1.64 -17.75
CA ASP A 14 13.39 -1.95 -16.83
C ASP A 14 13.26 -1.17 -15.52
N VAL A 15 12.88 0.12 -15.59
CA VAL A 15 12.59 0.91 -14.37
C VAL A 15 11.45 0.30 -13.57
N LEU A 16 10.39 -0.19 -14.25
CA LEU A 16 9.28 -0.87 -13.59
C LEU A 16 9.72 -2.20 -12.95
N LEU A 17 10.52 -3.01 -13.64
CA LEU A 17 11.02 -4.28 -13.10
C LEU A 17 11.86 -4.05 -11.84
N ARG A 18 12.74 -3.05 -11.84
CA ARG A 18 13.52 -2.67 -10.64
C ARG A 18 12.62 -2.24 -9.47
N LEU A 19 11.53 -1.51 -9.76
CA LEU A 19 10.55 -1.16 -8.74
C LEU A 19 9.81 -2.39 -8.20
N ILE A 20 9.51 -3.36 -9.06
CA ILE A 20 8.92 -4.63 -8.66
C ILE A 20 9.89 -5.37 -7.74
N ASP A 21 11.18 -5.47 -8.08
CA ASP A 21 12.20 -6.13 -7.24
C ASP A 21 12.27 -5.49 -5.84
N VAL A 22 12.31 -4.15 -5.76
CA VAL A 22 12.25 -3.42 -4.47
C VAL A 22 10.98 -3.78 -3.71
N THR A 23 9.83 -3.82 -4.38
CA THR A 23 8.53 -4.09 -3.76
C THR A 23 8.42 -5.53 -3.25
N GLU A 24 8.87 -6.51 -4.03
CA GLU A 24 8.91 -7.92 -3.61
C GLU A 24 9.75 -8.10 -2.35
N PHE A 25 10.90 -7.42 -2.31
CA PHE A 25 11.77 -7.44 -1.16
C PHE A 25 11.13 -6.82 0.08
N CYS A 26 10.49 -5.66 -0.07
CA CYS A 26 9.78 -4.97 1.02
C CYS A 26 8.57 -5.78 1.54
N THR A 27 7.98 -6.62 0.71
CA THR A 27 6.81 -7.44 1.07
C THR A 27 7.17 -8.86 1.52
N SER A 28 8.47 -9.18 1.60
CA SER A 28 8.95 -10.44 2.14
C SER A 28 8.68 -10.57 3.64
N ASN A 29 8.23 -11.75 4.06
CA ASN A 29 7.99 -12.09 5.47
C ASN A 29 9.27 -12.57 6.20
N LYS A 30 10.38 -12.73 5.50
CA LYS A 30 11.64 -13.22 6.08
C LYS A 30 12.68 -12.12 6.00
N VAL A 31 13.44 -11.93 7.09
CA VAL A 31 14.60 -11.04 7.14
C VAL A 31 15.85 -11.83 7.46
N THR A 32 16.88 -11.66 6.65
CA THR A 32 18.25 -12.14 6.92
C THR A 32 19.15 -10.96 7.29
N PRO A 33 20.30 -11.20 7.96
CA PRO A 33 21.22 -10.12 8.32
C PRO A 33 21.73 -9.29 7.14
N ASP A 34 21.89 -9.89 5.95
CA ASP A 34 22.37 -9.18 4.75
C ASP A 34 21.25 -8.44 4.00
N MET A 35 20.00 -8.73 4.34
CA MET A 35 18.82 -8.22 3.67
C MET A 35 18.75 -6.67 3.62
N PRO A 36 19.12 -5.92 4.67
CA PRO A 36 19.18 -4.45 4.60
C PRO A 36 20.14 -3.94 3.52
N ASN A 37 21.32 -4.57 3.37
CA ASN A 37 22.32 -4.15 2.37
C ASN A 37 21.79 -4.38 0.95
N PHE A 38 21.21 -5.56 0.70
CA PHE A 38 20.58 -5.85 -0.60
C PHE A 38 19.44 -4.89 -0.92
N LEU A 39 18.62 -4.51 0.06
CA LEU A 39 17.57 -3.52 -0.16
C LEU A 39 18.13 -2.14 -0.49
N ALA A 40 19.21 -1.72 0.17
CA ALA A 40 19.87 -0.45 -0.11
C ALA A 40 20.36 -0.41 -1.56
N ASP A 41 21.01 -1.48 -2.02
CA ASP A 41 21.48 -1.61 -3.39
C ASP A 41 20.30 -1.57 -4.38
N LEU A 42 19.23 -2.33 -4.15
CA LEU A 42 18.05 -2.35 -5.02
C LEU A 42 17.39 -0.96 -5.13
N VAL A 43 17.27 -0.25 -4.00
CA VAL A 43 16.70 1.10 -3.96
C VAL A 43 17.59 2.08 -4.72
N GLU A 44 18.92 2.02 -4.54
CA GLU A 44 19.87 2.89 -5.25
C GLU A 44 19.77 2.67 -6.77
N HIS A 45 19.84 1.43 -7.23
CA HIS A 45 19.74 1.10 -8.66
C HIS A 45 18.39 1.50 -9.26
N PHE A 46 17.30 1.32 -8.51
CA PHE A 46 15.98 1.79 -8.92
C PHE A 46 15.96 3.32 -9.08
N LEU A 47 16.39 4.08 -8.06
CA LEU A 47 16.37 5.53 -8.10
C LEU A 47 17.26 6.10 -9.20
N ASP A 48 18.47 5.56 -9.37
CA ASP A 48 19.37 5.94 -10.46
C ASP A 48 18.72 5.70 -11.83
N SER A 49 18.14 4.51 -12.06
CA SER A 49 17.44 4.23 -13.32
C SER A 49 16.23 5.15 -13.56
N TYR A 50 15.48 5.45 -12.50
CA TYR A 50 14.29 6.29 -12.58
C TYR A 50 14.65 7.74 -12.95
N TYR A 51 15.65 8.34 -12.29
CA TYR A 51 16.03 9.73 -12.58
C TYR A 51 16.85 9.89 -13.85
N ARG A 52 17.56 8.85 -14.32
CA ARG A 52 18.13 8.85 -15.67
C ARG A 52 17.04 8.90 -16.74
N MET A 53 15.97 8.12 -16.56
CA MET A 53 14.87 8.07 -17.51
C MET A 53 13.96 9.32 -17.45
N TYR A 54 13.81 9.89 -16.26
CA TYR A 54 12.92 11.04 -16.01
C TYR A 54 13.68 12.19 -15.31
N PRO A 55 14.63 12.84 -15.99
CA PRO A 55 15.54 13.81 -15.38
C PRO A 55 14.85 15.06 -14.83
N ASP A 56 13.73 15.47 -15.43
CA ASP A 56 12.98 16.67 -15.04
C ASP A 56 12.00 16.40 -13.87
N MET A 57 11.91 15.15 -13.40
CA MET A 57 10.99 14.80 -12.33
C MET A 57 11.61 15.05 -10.96
N SER A 58 10.90 15.79 -10.11
CA SER A 58 11.27 15.94 -8.70
C SER A 58 11.15 14.62 -7.93
N MET A 59 11.95 14.51 -6.86
CA MET A 59 11.89 13.35 -6.00
C MET A 59 10.53 13.24 -5.31
N LYS A 60 9.84 12.14 -5.60
CA LYS A 60 8.54 11.85 -4.99
C LYS A 60 8.77 11.48 -3.52
N PRO A 61 7.90 11.92 -2.57
CA PRO A 61 8.04 11.57 -1.16
C PRO A 61 8.17 10.07 -0.90
N LYS A 62 7.40 9.24 -1.63
CA LYS A 62 7.52 7.77 -1.56
C LYS A 62 8.92 7.24 -1.87
N PHE A 63 9.64 7.85 -2.81
CA PHE A 63 10.98 7.46 -3.19
C PHE A 63 12.02 7.93 -2.18
N HIS A 64 11.80 9.09 -1.57
CA HIS A 64 12.59 9.53 -0.43
C HIS A 64 12.48 8.56 0.75
N TYR A 65 11.26 8.11 1.07
CA TYR A 65 11.05 7.15 2.15
C TYR A 65 11.70 5.79 1.89
N LEU A 66 11.80 5.33 0.64
CA LEU A 66 12.47 4.05 0.30
C LEU A 66 13.93 4.01 0.76
N ILE A 67 14.63 5.14 0.78
CA ILE A 67 16.04 5.21 1.22
C ILE A 67 16.19 4.82 2.69
N HIS A 68 15.13 4.99 3.51
CA HIS A 68 15.12 4.65 4.93
C HIS A 68 14.68 3.20 5.20
N TYR A 69 14.20 2.48 4.18
CA TYR A 69 13.68 1.13 4.38
C TYR A 69 14.73 0.11 4.83
N PRO A 70 15.99 0.16 4.38
CA PRO A 70 17.07 -0.67 4.96
C PRO A 70 17.21 -0.49 6.48
N GLU A 71 17.23 0.77 6.96
CA GLU A 71 17.31 1.09 8.39
C GLU A 71 16.06 0.61 9.14
N HIS A 72 14.88 0.80 8.55
CA HIS A 72 13.64 0.27 9.13
C HIS A 72 13.65 -1.25 9.24
N LEU A 73 14.25 -1.96 8.27
CA LEU A 73 14.39 -3.41 8.31
C LEU A 73 15.27 -3.86 9.48
N VAL A 74 16.35 -3.13 9.77
CA VAL A 74 17.23 -3.38 10.92
C VAL A 74 16.51 -3.12 12.24
N ASN A 75 15.79 -2.00 12.33
CA ASN A 75 15.21 -1.54 13.59
C ASN A 75 13.89 -2.22 13.95
N PHE A 76 13.08 -2.58 12.96
CA PHE A 76 11.70 -3.07 13.16
C PHE A 76 11.46 -4.48 12.60
N GLY A 77 12.44 -5.05 11.90
CA GLY A 77 12.30 -6.35 11.23
C GLY A 77 11.52 -6.23 9.91
N PRO A 78 10.83 -7.31 9.47
CA PRO A 78 10.16 -7.34 8.16
C PRO A 78 9.18 -6.18 7.94
N LEU A 79 9.36 -5.40 6.86
CA LEU A 79 8.55 -4.22 6.56
C LEU A 79 7.06 -4.56 6.31
N VAL A 80 6.78 -5.77 5.86
CA VAL A 80 5.41 -6.29 5.70
C VAL A 80 4.61 -6.28 7.02
N HIS A 81 5.25 -6.20 8.19
CA HIS A 81 4.54 -6.10 9.46
C HIS A 81 4.05 -4.68 9.77
N THR A 82 4.55 -3.66 9.07
CA THR A 82 4.20 -2.25 9.32
C THR A 82 3.23 -1.67 8.29
N TRP A 83 2.86 -2.43 7.25
CA TRP A 83 1.94 -1.96 6.21
C TRP A 83 0.46 -1.89 6.66
N THR A 84 -0.34 -1.05 5.97
CA THR A 84 -1.76 -0.85 6.29
C THR A 84 -2.73 -1.69 5.48
N LEU A 85 -2.25 -2.43 4.47
CA LEU A 85 -3.08 -3.19 3.53
C LEU A 85 -4.06 -4.15 4.22
N ARG A 86 -3.63 -4.80 5.30
CA ARG A 86 -4.52 -5.71 6.06
C ARG A 86 -5.67 -4.97 6.75
N PHE A 87 -5.45 -3.75 7.23
CA PHE A 87 -6.49 -2.93 7.84
C PHE A 87 -7.44 -2.39 6.78
N GLU A 88 -6.91 -1.97 5.63
CA GLU A 88 -7.70 -1.52 4.48
C GLU A 88 -8.60 -2.64 3.93
N GLY A 89 -8.09 -3.87 3.82
CA GLY A 89 -8.88 -5.02 3.39
C GLY A 89 -10.08 -5.31 4.32
N LYS A 90 -9.91 -5.10 5.63
CA LYS A 90 -11.01 -5.26 6.61
C LYS A 90 -11.97 -4.07 6.64
N HIS A 91 -11.59 -2.92 6.11
CA HIS A 91 -12.40 -1.71 6.17
C HIS A 91 -13.76 -1.87 5.47
N ASN A 92 -13.82 -2.63 4.36
CA ASN A 92 -15.08 -2.89 3.64
C ASN A 92 -16.10 -3.65 4.49
N TYR A 93 -15.65 -4.66 5.25
CA TYR A 93 -16.52 -5.38 6.18
C TYR A 93 -17.15 -4.44 7.22
N PHE A 94 -16.34 -3.55 7.81
CA PHE A 94 -16.86 -2.60 8.80
C PHE A 94 -17.84 -1.59 8.20
N LYS A 95 -17.62 -1.16 6.95
CA LYS A 95 -18.59 -0.32 6.21
C LYS A 95 -19.93 -1.01 6.03
N GLU A 96 -19.91 -2.29 5.68
CA GLU A 96 -21.13 -3.09 5.51
C GLU A 96 -21.90 -3.22 6.83
N VAL A 97 -21.22 -3.59 7.91
CA VAL A 97 -21.82 -3.70 9.25
C VAL A 97 -22.41 -2.36 9.71
N ALA A 98 -21.69 -1.26 9.50
CA ALA A 98 -22.18 0.08 9.84
C ALA A 98 -23.45 0.44 9.05
N SER A 99 -23.47 0.17 7.74
CA SER A 99 -24.64 0.41 6.89
C SER A 99 -25.86 -0.39 7.35
N LEU A 100 -25.69 -1.69 7.64
CA LEU A 100 -26.76 -2.55 8.13
C LEU A 100 -27.28 -2.09 9.50
N THR A 101 -26.39 -1.66 10.39
CA THR A 101 -26.77 -1.16 11.71
C THR A 101 -27.57 0.14 11.60
N ASN A 102 -27.13 1.07 10.74
CA ASN A 102 -27.83 2.33 10.48
C ASN A 102 -29.21 2.09 9.87
N GLN A 103 -29.32 1.16 8.91
CA GLN A 103 -30.62 0.79 8.33
C GLN A 103 -31.56 0.18 9.37
N LYS A 104 -31.05 -0.68 10.27
CA LYS A 104 -31.86 -1.23 11.38
C LYS A 104 -32.32 -0.14 12.34
N ALA A 105 -31.43 0.79 12.72
CA ALA A 105 -31.77 1.91 13.58
C ALA A 105 -32.86 2.81 12.96
N GLN A 106 -32.74 3.11 11.67
CA GLN A 106 -33.76 3.87 10.94
C GLN A 106 -35.11 3.16 10.90
N ARG A 107 -35.14 1.85 10.61
CA ARG A 107 -36.40 1.08 10.61
C ARG A 107 -37.06 1.04 11.98
N LEU A 108 -36.27 0.97 13.05
CA LEU A 108 -36.78 1.03 14.42
C LEU A 108 -37.39 2.40 14.73
N SER A 109 -36.72 3.51 14.37
CA SER A 109 -37.29 4.85 14.54
C SER A 109 -38.57 5.05 13.74
N ASP A 110 -38.63 4.53 12.51
CA ASP A 110 -39.80 4.63 11.63
C ASP A 110 -40.98 3.76 12.11
N SER A 111 -40.71 2.72 12.92
CA SER A 111 -41.73 1.81 13.46
C SER A 111 -42.36 2.26 14.78
N LEU A 112 -41.79 3.27 15.45
CA LEU A 112 -42.38 3.85 16.65
C LEU A 112 -43.56 4.75 16.24
N PRO A 113 -44.73 4.62 16.89
CA PRO A 113 -45.85 5.50 16.59
C PRO A 113 -45.46 6.94 16.91
N ASN A 114 -45.68 7.86 15.95
CA ASN A 114 -45.52 9.29 16.18
C ASN A 114 -46.31 9.67 17.44
N GLY A 115 -45.65 10.36 18.38
CA GLY A 115 -46.18 10.71 19.70
C GLY A 115 -47.37 11.67 19.72
N ASP A 116 -48.07 11.85 18.59
CA ASP A 116 -49.20 12.77 18.43
C ASP A 116 -50.58 12.12 18.68
N ALA A 117 -50.63 10.85 19.09
CA ALA A 117 -51.89 10.11 19.28
C ALA A 117 -52.44 10.07 20.72
N LEU A 118 -51.90 10.85 21.67
CA LEU A 118 -52.32 10.80 23.09
C LEU A 118 -52.79 12.14 23.68
N LEU A 119 -53.36 13.03 22.85
CA LEU A 119 -54.06 14.23 23.32
C LEU A 119 -55.40 14.39 22.59
N HIS A 120 -56.39 13.57 22.95
CA HIS A 120 -57.81 13.85 22.72
C HIS A 120 -58.64 13.28 23.86
#